data_AF-A0AAU3DL38-F1
#
_entry.id   AF-A0AAU3DL38-F1
#
_cell.length_a   1.000
_cell.length_b   1.000
_cell.length_c   1.000
_cell.angle_alpha   90.00
_cell.angle_beta   90.00
_cell.angle_gamma   90.00
#
_symmetry.space_group_name_H-M   'P 1'
#
loop_
_entity.id
_entity.type
_entity.pdbx_description
1 polymer ?
#
loop_
_entity_poly.entity_id
_entity_poly.type
_entity_poly.pdbx_seq_one_letter_code
_entity_poly.pdbx_strand_id
1 'polypeptide(L)'
;MTSPAAFRDQTNWSDGYYELAIEVGSSDDARIQAVLSALWSAADVHGCFGRSDREPDEQDPVPCTVGSLTEFGHLHGQVRLPTGQLVVCGCVAIRGGDESSDWLDFYVPVGALDQAGIAYWNGRPFFRSDVMDEWLAAIGAETFKSASFSLGVIGYEVSGCTDASTLAGRLPQTRDIGYLLPQGDVLHYGAANT
;
A
#
# COMPACT_ATOMS: atom_id res chain seq x y z
N MET A 1 14.64 -12.26 18.74
CA MET A 1 13.97 -11.62 17.59
C MET A 1 12.88 -10.76 18.17
N THR A 2 12.94 -9.47 17.87
CA THR A 2 11.93 -8.48 18.20
C THR A 2 10.70 -8.70 17.31
N SER A 3 9.52 -8.32 17.79
CA SER A 3 8.27 -8.53 17.07
C SER A 3 8.24 -7.71 15.77
N PRO A 4 7.85 -8.26 14.60
CA PRO A 4 7.69 -7.48 13.36
C PRO A 4 6.54 -6.46 13.43
N ALA A 5 5.74 -6.49 14.49
CA ALA A 5 4.70 -5.51 14.78
C ALA A 5 5.14 -4.38 15.72
N ALA A 6 6.35 -4.44 16.28
CA ALA A 6 6.83 -3.42 17.22
C ALA A 6 7.17 -2.13 16.47
N PHE A 7 6.59 -1.00 16.90
CA PHE A 7 6.80 0.28 16.24
C PHE A 7 8.21 0.81 16.50
N ARG A 8 8.70 0.73 17.75
CA ARG A 8 10.00 1.30 18.12
C ARG A 8 11.20 0.55 17.56
N ASP A 9 11.00 -0.67 17.09
CA ASP A 9 12.07 -1.40 16.43
C ASP A 9 12.29 -0.81 15.03
N GLN A 10 13.31 0.03 14.91
CA GLN A 10 13.67 0.69 13.66
C GLN A 10 14.04 -0.29 12.55
N THR A 11 14.41 -1.53 12.87
CA THR A 11 14.66 -2.55 11.84
C THR A 11 13.37 -2.93 11.11
N ASN A 12 12.20 -2.82 11.76
CA ASN A 12 10.91 -3.07 11.13
C ASN A 12 10.53 -2.02 10.08
N TRP A 13 11.16 -0.84 10.08
CA TRP A 13 10.85 0.26 9.15
C TRP A 13 11.96 0.50 8.12
N SER A 14 12.84 -0.49 7.94
CA SER A 14 14.02 -0.39 7.07
C SER A 14 13.86 -1.15 5.75
N ASP A 15 14.82 -0.94 4.86
CA ASP A 15 15.00 -1.68 3.59
C ASP A 15 13.90 -1.48 2.53
N GLY A 16 13.14 -0.38 2.63
CA GLY A 16 12.11 0.01 1.66
C GLY A 16 10.75 -0.63 1.92
N TYR A 17 9.85 -0.49 0.95
CA TYR A 17 8.44 -0.81 1.11
C TYR A 17 7.94 -1.79 0.05
N TYR A 18 7.22 -2.83 0.48
CA TYR A 18 6.35 -3.60 -0.40
C TYR A 18 4.95 -3.00 -0.32
N GLU A 19 4.43 -2.54 -1.44
CA GLU A 19 3.30 -1.61 -1.45
C GLU A 19 2.22 -1.96 -2.48
N LEU A 20 1.03 -1.48 -2.17
CA LEU A 20 -0.06 -1.23 -3.09
C LEU A 20 -0.15 0.29 -3.26
N ALA A 21 0.33 0.79 -4.40
CA ALA A 21 0.22 2.19 -4.77
C ALA A 21 -1.03 2.39 -5.63
N ILE A 22 -1.98 3.19 -5.16
CA ILE A 22 -3.25 3.45 -5.83
C ILE A 22 -3.25 4.87 -6.40
N GLU A 23 -3.34 4.98 -7.72
CA GLU A 23 -3.61 6.24 -8.40
C GLU A 23 -5.09 6.60 -8.23
N VAL A 24 -5.37 7.61 -7.42
CA VAL A 24 -6.75 8.07 -7.16
C VAL A 24 -7.26 8.89 -8.35
N GLY A 25 -6.39 9.66 -8.99
CA GLY A 25 -6.71 10.57 -10.10
C GLY A 25 -6.57 12.04 -9.69
N SER A 26 -7.43 12.92 -10.23
CA SER A 26 -7.37 14.36 -9.97
C SER A 26 -7.39 14.71 -8.48
N SER A 27 -6.66 15.77 -8.11
CA SER A 27 -6.45 16.27 -6.76
C SER A 27 -7.74 16.68 -6.03
N ASP A 28 -8.40 15.71 -5.40
CA ASP A 28 -9.60 15.88 -4.60
C ASP A 28 -9.48 15.08 -3.30
N ASP A 29 -9.38 15.79 -2.18
CA ASP A 29 -9.27 15.20 -0.84
C ASP A 29 -10.45 14.30 -0.49
N ALA A 30 -11.65 14.57 -1.04
CA ALA A 30 -12.79 13.70 -0.81
C ALA A 30 -12.60 12.32 -1.45
N ARG A 31 -11.97 12.27 -2.64
CA ARG A 31 -11.67 11.01 -3.33
C ARG A 31 -10.56 10.25 -2.62
N ILE A 32 -9.49 10.93 -2.22
CA ILE A 32 -8.42 10.28 -1.43
C ILE A 32 -8.97 9.79 -0.11
N GLN A 33 -9.80 10.56 0.58
CA GLN A 33 -10.42 10.13 1.82
C GLN A 33 -11.28 8.88 1.61
N ALA A 34 -12.05 8.79 0.53
CA ALA A 34 -12.84 7.61 0.22
C ALA A 34 -11.96 6.37 -0.02
N VAL A 35 -10.89 6.52 -0.80
CA VAL A 35 -9.94 5.43 -1.07
C VAL A 35 -9.19 5.04 0.20
N LEU A 36 -8.70 6.00 0.99
CA LEU A 36 -8.04 5.76 2.28
C LEU A 36 -8.93 4.96 3.23
N SER A 37 -10.17 5.42 3.45
CA SER A 37 -11.10 4.73 4.34
C SER A 37 -11.40 3.30 3.86
N ALA A 38 -11.62 3.12 2.56
CA ALA A 38 -11.88 1.81 1.97
C ALA A 38 -10.65 0.89 2.09
N LEU A 39 -9.45 1.42 1.82
CA LEU A 39 -8.19 0.69 1.88
C LEU A 39 -7.84 0.27 3.30
N TRP A 40 -7.93 1.19 4.27
CA TRP A 40 -7.65 0.92 5.67
C TRP A 40 -8.58 -0.16 6.23
N SER A 41 -9.85 -0.15 5.82
CA SER A 41 -10.82 -1.17 6.18
C SER A 41 -10.57 -2.50 5.46
N ALA A 42 -10.26 -2.48 4.16
CA ALA A 42 -10.01 -3.68 3.35
C ALA A 42 -8.77 -4.45 3.81
N ALA A 43 -7.74 -3.74 4.24
CA ALA A 43 -6.51 -4.31 4.79
C ALA A 43 -6.65 -4.78 6.25
N ASP A 44 -7.81 -4.55 6.89
CA ASP A 44 -8.08 -4.84 8.31
C ASP A 44 -6.99 -4.24 9.22
N VAL A 45 -6.65 -2.97 8.99
CA VAL A 45 -5.57 -2.32 9.73
C VAL A 45 -5.99 -2.07 11.18
N HIS A 46 -5.19 -2.59 12.10
CA HIS A 46 -5.35 -2.39 13.53
C HIS A 46 -4.70 -1.08 13.96
N GLY A 47 -5.53 -0.18 14.48
CA GLY A 47 -5.11 1.14 14.93
C GLY A 47 -4.84 2.10 13.78
N CYS A 48 -4.56 3.35 14.13
CA CYS A 48 -4.16 4.40 13.20
C CYS A 48 -3.36 5.43 13.99
N PHE A 49 -2.08 5.56 13.70
CA PHE A 49 -1.12 6.27 14.52
C PHE A 49 -0.26 7.21 13.69
N GLY A 50 -0.02 8.42 14.20
CA GLY A 50 0.78 9.43 13.51
C GLY A 50 2.30 9.24 13.66
N ARG A 51 2.76 8.34 14.53
CA ARG A 51 4.18 8.17 14.83
C ARG A 51 4.60 6.71 14.85
N SER A 52 5.69 6.39 14.16
CA SER A 52 6.34 5.08 14.20
C SER A 52 7.39 4.95 15.30
N ASP A 53 7.80 6.04 15.97
CA ASP A 53 8.83 6.04 17.03
C ASP A 53 8.28 5.74 18.45
N ARG A 54 7.00 5.38 18.54
CA ARG A 54 6.29 5.07 19.79
C ARG A 54 5.43 3.83 19.60
N GLU A 55 5.33 2.99 20.62
CA GLU A 55 4.44 1.84 20.56
C GLU A 55 2.96 2.27 20.54
N PRO A 56 2.06 1.45 19.99
CA PRO A 56 0.62 1.74 19.96
C PRO A 56 0.00 2.09 21.31
N ASP A 57 0.50 1.54 22.43
CA ASP A 57 -0.01 1.79 23.78
C ASP A 57 0.56 3.07 24.43
N GLU A 58 1.48 3.75 23.77
CA GLU A 58 2.17 4.96 24.26
C GLU A 58 1.75 6.24 23.55
N GLN A 59 0.76 6.15 22.66
CA GLN A 59 0.23 7.26 21.89
C GLN A 59 -1.28 7.10 21.67
N ASP A 60 -1.97 8.23 21.57
CA ASP A 60 -3.38 8.22 21.22
C ASP A 60 -3.55 7.89 19.72
N PRO A 61 -4.52 7.05 19.35
CA PRO A 61 -4.89 6.87 17.96
C PRO A 61 -5.33 8.20 17.33
N VAL A 62 -4.95 8.40 16.07
CA VAL A 62 -5.39 9.54 15.27
C VAL A 62 -6.50 9.12 14.30
N PRO A 63 -7.37 10.05 13.87
CA PRO A 63 -8.36 9.75 12.84
C PRO A 63 -7.71 9.25 11.54
N CYS A 64 -8.25 8.21 10.92
CA CYS A 64 -7.81 7.76 9.59
C CYS A 64 -8.34 8.73 8.51
N THR A 65 -7.65 9.86 8.35
CA THR A 65 -8.10 10.95 7.47
C THR A 65 -6.97 11.56 6.65
N VAL A 66 -7.34 12.19 5.52
CA VAL A 66 -6.39 12.99 4.70
C VAL A 66 -5.77 14.12 5.52
N GLY A 67 -6.53 14.72 6.44
CA GLY A 67 -6.00 15.71 7.38
C GLY A 67 -4.88 15.15 8.26
N SER A 68 -5.06 13.96 8.82
CA SER A 68 -4.02 13.28 9.60
C SER A 68 -2.83 12.83 8.73
N LEU A 69 -3.05 12.36 7.50
CA LEU A 69 -1.94 12.13 6.56
C LEU A 69 -1.14 13.40 6.30
N THR A 70 -1.81 14.54 6.14
CA THR A 70 -1.15 15.83 5.90
C THR A 70 -0.36 16.29 7.13
N GLU A 71 -0.91 16.08 8.32
CA GLU A 71 -0.28 16.47 9.59
C GLU A 71 0.96 15.61 9.92
N PHE A 72 0.86 14.29 9.74
CA PHE A 72 1.89 13.34 10.17
C PHE A 72 2.79 12.85 9.04
N GLY A 73 2.46 13.14 7.79
CA GLY A 73 3.10 12.59 6.58
C GLY A 73 2.67 11.15 6.30
N HIS A 74 2.69 10.29 7.32
CA HIS A 74 2.31 8.89 7.24
C HIS A 74 1.29 8.55 8.33
N LEU A 75 0.35 7.67 8.00
CA LEU A 75 -0.43 6.94 9.01
C LEU A 75 0.14 5.54 9.16
N HIS A 76 0.25 5.08 10.39
CA HIS A 76 0.83 3.80 10.73
C HIS A 76 -0.21 2.91 11.43
N GLY A 77 -0.07 1.60 11.26
CA GLY A 77 -0.92 0.62 11.90
C GLY A 77 -0.23 -0.74 11.96
N GLN A 78 -1.02 -1.77 12.26
CA GLN A 78 -0.58 -3.15 12.19
C GLN A 78 -1.56 -3.95 11.35
N VAL A 79 -1.05 -4.92 10.59
CA VAL A 79 -1.87 -5.83 9.77
C VAL A 79 -1.45 -7.26 10.00
N ARG A 80 -2.41 -8.18 9.85
CA ARG A 80 -2.13 -9.61 9.85
C ARG A 80 -1.89 -10.07 8.42
N LEU A 81 -0.67 -10.52 8.15
CA LEU A 81 -0.32 -11.12 6.86
C LEU A 81 -1.07 -12.44 6.65
N PRO A 82 -1.18 -12.94 5.41
CA PRO A 82 -1.78 -14.25 5.12
C PRO A 82 -1.13 -15.41 5.87
N THR A 83 0.14 -15.28 6.23
CA THR A 83 0.89 -16.24 7.05
C THR A 83 0.48 -16.25 8.53
N GLY A 84 -0.40 -15.33 8.93
CA GLY A 84 -0.89 -15.15 10.30
C GLY A 84 0.00 -14.25 11.17
N GLN A 85 1.17 -13.82 10.69
CA GLN A 85 2.06 -12.89 11.41
C GLN A 85 1.44 -11.49 11.47
N LEU A 86 1.52 -10.86 12.64
CA LEU A 86 1.17 -9.45 12.79
C LEU A 86 2.41 -8.61 12.49
N VAL A 87 2.31 -7.61 11.63
CA VAL A 87 3.43 -6.75 11.22
C VAL A 87 3.02 -5.29 11.24
N VAL A 88 3.99 -4.38 11.29
CA VAL A 88 3.74 -2.95 11.07
C VAL A 88 3.38 -2.68 9.61
N CYS A 89 2.54 -1.67 9.38
CA CYS A 89 2.25 -1.15 8.05
C CYS A 89 2.12 0.37 8.09
N GLY A 90 2.09 1.01 6.93
CA GLY A 90 1.79 2.42 6.83
C GLY A 90 1.07 2.80 5.55
N CYS A 91 0.68 4.06 5.49
CA CYS A 91 0.08 4.68 4.32
C CYS A 91 0.55 6.12 4.19
N VAL A 92 0.85 6.55 2.97
CA VAL A 92 1.22 7.93 2.63
C VAL A 92 0.44 8.39 1.42
N ALA A 93 0.08 9.67 1.38
CA ALA A 93 -0.47 10.30 0.19
C ALA A 93 0.63 11.08 -0.56
N ILE A 94 0.80 10.79 -1.84
CA ILE A 94 1.68 11.56 -2.73
C ILE A 94 0.81 12.46 -3.59
N ARG A 95 1.07 13.77 -3.51
CA ARG A 95 0.27 14.79 -4.19
C ARG A 95 0.90 15.14 -5.53
N GLY A 96 0.16 14.88 -6.60
CA GLY A 96 0.65 15.08 -7.97
C GLY A 96 0.54 16.52 -8.48
N GLY A 97 -0.23 17.36 -7.78
CA GLY A 97 -0.46 18.75 -8.16
C GLY A 97 -1.31 18.88 -9.44
N ASP A 98 -1.05 19.92 -10.23
CA ASP A 98 -1.82 20.19 -11.46
C ASP A 98 -1.35 19.33 -12.66
N GLU A 99 -0.16 18.74 -12.57
CA GLU A 99 0.50 18.04 -13.69
C GLU A 99 0.47 16.52 -13.57
N SER A 100 0.09 15.96 -12.42
CA SER A 100 0.01 14.51 -12.21
C SER A 100 -1.08 14.13 -11.21
N SER A 101 -1.47 12.85 -11.24
CA SER A 101 -2.49 12.31 -10.35
C SER A 101 -2.01 12.22 -8.90
N ASP A 102 -2.95 12.26 -7.96
CA ASP A 102 -2.69 11.91 -6.58
C ASP A 102 -2.61 10.38 -6.41
N TRP A 103 -1.70 9.96 -5.53
CA TRP A 103 -1.46 8.56 -5.18
C TRP A 103 -1.65 8.33 -3.69
N LEU A 104 -2.07 7.12 -3.36
CA LEU A 104 -2.11 6.62 -2.00
C LEU A 104 -1.35 5.30 -1.94
N ASP A 105 -0.26 5.31 -1.18
CA ASP A 105 0.67 4.18 -1.10
C ASP A 105 0.48 3.50 0.25
N PHE A 106 -0.17 2.34 0.26
CA PHE A 106 -0.26 1.47 1.43
C PHE A 106 0.87 0.44 1.37
N TYR A 107 1.63 0.32 2.46
CA TYR A 107 2.84 -0.47 2.46
C TYR A 107 3.05 -1.29 3.72
N VAL A 108 3.84 -2.36 3.56
CA VAL A 108 4.51 -3.09 4.63
C VAL A 108 6.02 -2.95 4.41
N PRO A 109 6.80 -2.47 5.39
CA PRO A 109 8.23 -2.33 5.19
C PRO A 109 8.94 -3.68 5.09
N VAL A 110 9.98 -3.76 4.26
CA VAL A 110 10.72 -5.00 3.99
C VAL A 110 11.37 -5.55 5.26
N GLY A 111 11.93 -4.69 6.12
CA GLY A 111 12.49 -5.14 7.39
C GLY A 111 11.47 -5.87 8.29
N ALA A 112 10.20 -5.46 8.29
CA ALA A 112 9.15 -6.19 9.00
C ALA A 112 8.79 -7.52 8.32
N LEU A 113 8.81 -7.57 6.97
CA LEU A 113 8.60 -8.80 6.20
C LEU A 113 9.71 -9.83 6.46
N ASP A 114 10.97 -9.39 6.56
CA ASP A 114 12.13 -10.22 6.90
C ASP A 114 11.97 -10.87 8.27
N GLN A 115 11.63 -10.06 9.28
CA GLN A 115 11.38 -10.54 10.64
C GLN A 115 10.17 -11.47 10.71
N ALA A 116 9.17 -11.28 9.84
CA ALA A 116 8.01 -12.16 9.70
C ALA A 116 8.32 -13.44 8.89
N GLY A 117 9.52 -13.58 8.32
CA GLY A 117 9.93 -14.74 7.53
C GLY A 117 9.21 -14.88 6.20
N ILE A 118 8.77 -13.76 5.60
CA ILE A 118 8.15 -13.77 4.29
C ILE A 118 9.18 -14.13 3.24
N ALA A 119 8.88 -15.16 2.45
CA ALA A 119 9.71 -15.53 1.33
C ALA A 119 9.47 -14.56 0.17
N TYR A 120 10.56 -14.07 -0.40
CA TYR A 120 10.55 -13.25 -1.59
C TYR A 120 11.79 -13.55 -2.44
N TRP A 121 11.68 -13.30 -3.73
CA TRP A 121 12.80 -13.25 -4.64
C TRP A 121 13.42 -11.85 -4.58
N ASN A 122 14.73 -11.76 -4.36
CA ASN A 122 15.48 -10.50 -4.28
C ASN A 122 16.43 -10.30 -5.48
N GLY A 123 16.18 -11.01 -6.58
CA GLY A 123 16.94 -10.85 -7.81
C GLY A 123 16.57 -9.57 -8.56
N ARG A 124 17.47 -9.10 -9.42
CA ARG A 124 17.17 -7.96 -10.29
C ARG A 124 16.16 -8.37 -11.38
N PRO A 125 15.21 -7.50 -11.76
CA PRO A 125 15.16 -6.08 -11.37
C PRO A 125 14.36 -5.76 -10.11
N PHE A 126 13.56 -6.68 -9.53
CA PHE A 126 12.60 -6.33 -8.48
C PHE A 126 12.51 -7.37 -7.36
N PHE A 127 12.30 -6.87 -6.14
CA PHE A 127 11.91 -7.67 -5.00
C PHE A 127 10.46 -8.15 -5.18
N ARG A 128 10.20 -9.45 -5.02
CA ARG A 128 8.89 -10.05 -5.35
C ARG A 128 8.46 -11.14 -4.39
N SER A 129 7.22 -11.09 -3.94
CA SER A 129 6.61 -12.16 -3.14
C SER A 129 5.20 -12.45 -3.64
N ASP A 130 4.96 -13.68 -4.13
CA ASP A 130 3.63 -14.09 -4.59
C ASP A 130 2.57 -13.96 -3.49
N VAL A 131 2.96 -14.23 -2.24
CA VAL A 131 2.08 -14.08 -1.07
C VAL A 131 1.67 -12.63 -0.85
N MET A 132 2.60 -11.69 -1.02
CA MET A 132 2.30 -10.26 -0.89
C MET A 132 1.53 -9.74 -2.10
N ASP A 133 1.89 -10.18 -3.31
CA ASP A 133 1.21 -9.81 -4.56
C ASP A 133 -0.28 -10.18 -4.49
N GLU A 134 -0.59 -11.42 -4.12
CA GLU A 134 -1.98 -11.90 -4.00
C GLU A 134 -2.74 -11.19 -2.89
N TRP A 135 -2.10 -10.97 -1.73
CA TRP A 135 -2.72 -10.29 -0.59
C TRP A 135 -3.05 -8.83 -0.90
N LEU A 136 -2.11 -8.08 -1.46
CA LEU A 136 -2.31 -6.69 -1.85
C LEU A 136 -3.30 -6.58 -3.01
N ALA A 137 -3.31 -7.52 -3.95
CA ALA A 137 -4.33 -7.57 -5.00
C ALA A 137 -5.73 -7.79 -4.43
N ALA A 138 -5.88 -8.66 -3.42
CA ALA A 138 -7.15 -8.87 -2.73
C ALA A 138 -7.60 -7.61 -1.97
N ILE A 139 -6.69 -6.92 -1.28
CA ILE A 139 -6.97 -5.64 -0.62
C ILE A 139 -7.44 -4.61 -1.65
N GLY A 140 -6.71 -4.43 -2.75
CA GLY A 140 -7.08 -3.46 -3.79
C GLY A 140 -8.42 -3.79 -4.45
N ALA A 141 -8.73 -5.07 -4.65
CA ALA A 141 -10.03 -5.51 -5.14
C ALA A 141 -11.17 -5.22 -4.16
N GLU A 142 -10.96 -5.40 -2.86
CA GLU A 142 -11.95 -5.05 -1.83
C GLU A 142 -12.13 -3.54 -1.71
N THR A 143 -11.04 -2.77 -1.74
CA THR A 143 -11.06 -1.30 -1.80
C THR A 143 -11.91 -0.80 -2.96
N PHE A 144 -11.74 -1.37 -4.16
CA PHE A 144 -12.44 -0.94 -5.37
C PHE A 144 -13.97 -1.13 -5.29
N LYS A 145 -14.46 -2.09 -4.49
CA LYS A 145 -15.91 -2.27 -4.27
C LYS A 145 -16.55 -1.09 -3.56
N SER A 146 -15.76 -0.35 -2.76
CA SER A 146 -16.24 0.77 -1.94
C SER A 146 -15.81 2.13 -2.47
N ALA A 147 -14.67 2.22 -3.14
CA ALA A 147 -14.12 3.45 -3.69
C ALA A 147 -13.39 3.20 -5.02
N SER A 148 -13.83 3.87 -6.08
CA SER A 148 -13.17 3.78 -7.39
C SER A 148 -11.85 4.54 -7.41
N PHE A 149 -10.85 3.97 -8.07
CA PHE A 149 -9.56 4.58 -8.37
C PHE A 149 -9.22 4.38 -9.85
N SER A 150 -8.14 5.00 -10.35
CA SER A 150 -7.75 4.96 -11.77
C SER A 150 -6.82 3.78 -12.11
N LEU A 151 -5.93 3.44 -11.18
CA LEU A 151 -4.96 2.35 -11.30
C LEU A 151 -4.49 1.93 -9.90
N GLY A 152 -4.20 0.65 -9.71
CA GLY A 152 -3.36 0.18 -8.61
C GLY A 152 -2.15 -0.57 -9.17
N VAL A 153 -0.99 -0.40 -8.54
CA VAL A 153 0.23 -1.17 -8.83
C VAL A 153 0.77 -1.79 -7.55
N ILE A 154 1.35 -2.98 -7.67
CA ILE A 154 1.79 -3.79 -6.55
C ILE A 154 3.24 -4.22 -6.75
N GLY A 155 4.06 -4.01 -5.74
CA GLY A 155 5.46 -4.48 -5.71
C GLY A 155 6.32 -3.68 -4.76
N TYR A 156 7.63 -3.75 -4.96
CA TYR A 156 8.61 -2.98 -4.19
C TYR A 156 8.82 -1.60 -4.79
N GLU A 157 8.50 -0.54 -4.03
CA GLU A 157 8.72 0.88 -4.42
C GLU A 157 8.22 1.17 -5.85
N VAL A 158 6.94 0.90 -6.10
CA VAL A 158 6.31 0.88 -7.42
C VAL A 158 5.52 2.15 -7.75
N SER A 159 5.27 3.03 -6.78
CA SER A 159 4.59 4.30 -7.03
C SER A 159 5.36 5.13 -8.08
N GLY A 160 4.62 5.71 -9.03
CA GLY A 160 5.19 6.48 -10.14
C GLY A 160 5.92 5.67 -11.22
N CYS A 161 6.03 4.33 -11.13
CA CYS A 161 6.62 3.51 -12.19
C CYS A 161 5.78 3.51 -13.49
N THR A 162 4.48 3.80 -13.37
CA THR A 162 3.54 3.98 -14.48
C THR A 162 2.32 4.76 -13.99
N ASP A 163 1.40 5.10 -14.89
CA ASP A 163 0.13 5.73 -14.58
C ASP A 163 -0.99 5.19 -15.51
N ALA A 164 -2.24 5.42 -15.12
CA ALA A 164 -3.41 4.97 -15.85
C ALA A 164 -3.44 5.49 -17.30
N SER A 165 -2.94 6.72 -17.51
CA SER A 165 -2.92 7.36 -18.83
C SER A 165 -1.97 6.64 -19.79
N THR A 166 -0.81 6.21 -19.28
CA THR A 166 0.23 5.46 -19.99
C THR A 166 -0.26 4.07 -20.36
N LEU A 167 -1.01 3.40 -19.49
CA LEU A 167 -1.59 2.09 -19.76
C LEU A 167 -2.75 2.13 -20.78
N ALA A 168 -3.40 3.29 -20.95
CA ALA A 168 -4.52 3.48 -21.87
C ALA A 168 -5.61 2.38 -21.75
N GLY A 169 -5.91 1.95 -20.52
CA GLY A 169 -6.90 0.93 -20.23
C GLY A 169 -6.50 -0.50 -20.63
N ARG A 170 -5.21 -0.78 -20.91
CA ARG A 170 -4.72 -2.11 -21.27
C ARG A 170 -3.59 -2.57 -20.33
N LEU A 171 -3.70 -3.80 -19.86
CA LEU A 171 -2.62 -4.43 -19.12
C LEU A 171 -1.43 -4.70 -20.06
N PRO A 172 -0.18 -4.42 -19.61
CA PRO A 172 1.02 -4.80 -20.36
C PRO A 172 1.10 -6.33 -20.53
N GLN A 173 1.70 -6.78 -21.64
CA GLN A 173 1.96 -8.22 -21.87
C GLN A 173 3.06 -8.75 -20.96
N THR A 174 4.12 -7.94 -20.78
CA THR A 174 5.25 -8.20 -19.88
C THR A 174 5.08 -7.30 -18.66
N ARG A 175 5.11 -7.89 -17.47
CA ARG A 175 4.76 -7.22 -16.21
C ARG A 175 5.78 -7.58 -15.16
N ASP A 176 6.63 -6.63 -14.83
CA ASP A 176 7.60 -6.77 -13.74
C ASP A 176 6.98 -6.50 -12.35
N ILE A 177 5.78 -5.90 -12.33
CA ILE A 177 4.99 -5.58 -11.14
C ILE A 177 3.54 -6.05 -11.31
N GLY A 178 2.78 -6.12 -10.22
CA GLY A 178 1.35 -6.39 -10.26
C GLY A 178 0.55 -5.15 -10.67
N TYR A 179 -0.57 -5.36 -11.36
CA TYR A 179 -1.47 -4.29 -11.81
C TYR A 179 -2.91 -4.58 -11.42
N LEU A 180 -3.61 -3.56 -10.96
CA LEU A 180 -5.05 -3.53 -10.72
C LEU A 180 -5.65 -2.47 -11.64
N LEU A 181 -6.23 -2.91 -12.75
CA LEU A 181 -6.71 -2.03 -13.80
C LEU A 181 -8.24 -2.03 -13.88
N PRO A 182 -8.90 -0.94 -13.49
CA PRO A 182 -10.34 -0.76 -13.68
C PRO A 182 -10.74 -0.73 -15.16
N GLN A 183 -11.79 -1.47 -15.51
CA GLN A 183 -12.48 -1.40 -16.80
C GLN A 183 -13.99 -1.32 -16.56
N GLY A 184 -14.50 -0.08 -16.46
CA GLY A 184 -15.85 0.15 -15.94
C GLY A 184 -15.92 -0.22 -14.45
N ASP A 185 -16.92 -1.01 -14.07
CA ASP A 185 -17.14 -1.45 -12.68
C ASP A 185 -16.38 -2.74 -12.33
N VAL A 186 -15.51 -3.23 -13.24
CA VAL A 186 -14.74 -4.46 -13.04
C VAL A 186 -13.26 -4.12 -12.86
N LEU A 187 -12.66 -4.64 -11.79
CA LEU A 187 -11.22 -4.54 -11.56
C LEU A 187 -10.50 -5.77 -12.12
N HIS A 188 -9.56 -5.57 -13.04
CA HIS A 188 -8.74 -6.63 -13.60
C HIS A 188 -7.39 -6.69 -12.90
N TYR A 189 -7.11 -7.82 -12.26
CA TYR A 189 -5.78 -8.10 -11.72
C TYR A 189 -4.88 -8.73 -12.77
N GLY A 190 -3.72 -8.12 -12.99
CA GLY A 190 -2.63 -8.65 -13.79
C GLY A 190 -1.39 -8.87 -12.93
N ALA A 191 -1.19 -10.10 -12.47
CA ALA A 191 0.02 -10.48 -11.74
C ALA A 191 1.29 -10.25 -12.58
N ALA A 192 2.40 -9.89 -11.93
CA ALA A 192 3.70 -9.89 -12.60
C ALA A 192 3.99 -11.27 -13.24
N ASN A 193 4.71 -11.29 -14.35
CA ASN A 193 4.91 -12.51 -15.15
C ASN A 193 6.32 -12.65 -15.74
N THR A 194 7.25 -11.85 -15.23
CA THR A 194 8.69 -11.91 -15.51
C THR A 194 9.49 -12.28 -14.27
#